data_AF-A0A1Y0M868-F1
#
_entry.id   AF-A0A1Y0M868-F1
#
_cell.length_a   1.000
_cell.length_b   1.000
_cell.length_c   1.000
_cell.angle_alpha   90.00
_cell.angle_beta   90.00
_cell.angle_gamma   90.00
#
_symmetry.space_group_name_H-M   'P 1'
#
loop_
_entity.id
_entity.type
_entity.pdbx_description
1 polymer ?
#
loop_
_entity_poly.entity_id
_entity_poly.type
_entity_poly.pdbx_seq_one_letter_code
_entity_poly.pdbx_strand_id
1 'polypeptide(L)'
;MKSKCFKSATALILNVLRNLKKTTFYILTILLLTSSGAFSQDDLSRKNLNENIGSTYLTEYKQAEYYFNLVPLENSKYNFHFRYIKSGQIIDLYRENDENFSGQITNFIQETKEVKTDYGYNSAPINYVFDKIKIADTNATKLGQYILNTKSNEIPTDSLIPNWNFNWLDCGAIKFKYKIKNRISSGTYTCPQNQNDSIKYVTGIKNLKDTISNILELKTTFDDFTNKLPKGASYKIDGWITMLKLSEKQLEWREKNKPMRDYLKTIKDTIDNYLELELNRLIPNSADLDCFDDYRLTFNKNGQLKNMKVDMGFWERTFDKDYKKCRRILKKAFREIRVDFVDPKYVFYRNLSFGGKEIYITDPTLY
;
A
#
# COMPACT_ATOMS: atom_id res chain seq x y z
N MET A 1 75.61 -7.43 50.79
CA MET A 1 75.22 -7.80 49.39
C MET A 1 73.92 -8.60 49.41
N LYS A 2 72.75 -7.96 49.29
CA LYS A 2 71.42 -8.59 49.06
C LYS A 2 70.37 -7.46 49.02
N SER A 3 70.26 -6.72 47.90
CA SER A 3 69.18 -5.71 47.73
C SER A 3 68.97 -5.22 46.29
N LYS A 4 69.29 -6.02 45.26
CA LYS A 4 69.08 -5.59 43.86
C LYS A 4 68.31 -6.56 42.96
N CYS A 5 67.85 -7.72 43.45
CA CYS A 5 67.09 -8.66 42.62
C CYS A 5 65.56 -8.55 42.69
N PHE A 6 64.97 -7.82 43.64
CA PHE A 6 63.51 -7.85 43.85
C PHE A 6 62.69 -6.80 43.07
N LYS A 7 63.34 -5.79 42.46
CA LYS A 7 62.64 -4.74 41.69
C LYS A 7 62.37 -5.09 40.22
N SER A 8 63.03 -6.12 39.67
CA SER A 8 62.88 -6.49 38.26
C SER A 8 61.70 -7.46 38.03
N ALA A 9 61.47 -8.40 38.95
CA ALA A 9 60.39 -9.39 38.83
C ALA A 9 58.99 -8.76 38.99
N THR A 10 58.84 -7.77 39.88
CA THR A 10 57.56 -7.07 40.11
C THR A 10 57.15 -6.19 38.92
N ALA A 11 58.11 -5.55 38.25
CA ALA A 11 57.85 -4.77 37.04
C ALA A 11 57.42 -5.67 35.86
N LEU A 12 58.02 -6.86 35.73
CA LEU A 12 57.67 -7.81 34.68
C LEU A 12 56.25 -8.38 34.88
N ILE A 13 55.91 -8.75 36.11
CA ILE A 13 54.57 -9.29 36.45
C ILE A 13 53.48 -8.24 36.25
N LEU A 14 53.73 -6.97 36.61
CA LEU A 14 52.77 -5.89 36.37
C LEU A 14 52.54 -5.62 34.88
N ASN A 15 53.58 -5.73 34.04
CA ASN A 15 53.45 -5.53 32.60
C ASN A 15 52.72 -6.71 31.91
N VAL A 16 52.98 -7.94 32.37
CA VAL A 16 52.28 -9.14 31.90
C VAL A 16 50.80 -9.10 32.30
N LEU A 17 50.46 -8.69 33.53
CA LEU A 17 49.08 -8.52 33.98
C LEU A 17 48.35 -7.36 33.27
N ARG A 18 49.05 -6.28 32.93
CA ARG A 18 48.49 -5.17 32.12
C ARG A 18 48.17 -5.60 30.70
N ASN A 19 49.05 -6.41 30.09
CA ASN A 19 48.83 -6.92 28.74
C ASN A 19 47.72 -7.96 28.72
N LEU A 20 47.64 -8.87 29.70
CA LEU A 20 46.53 -9.81 29.85
C LEU A 20 45.18 -9.09 29.97
N LYS A 21 45.06 -8.03 30.78
CA LYS A 21 43.81 -7.25 30.87
C LYS A 21 43.42 -6.57 29.56
N LYS A 22 44.39 -6.15 28.74
CA LYS A 22 44.11 -5.57 27.41
C LYS A 22 43.67 -6.64 26.41
N THR A 23 44.32 -7.80 26.35
CA THR A 23 43.90 -8.88 25.45
C THR A 23 42.55 -9.47 25.85
N THR A 24 42.27 -9.65 27.14
CA THR A 24 40.94 -10.13 27.57
C THR A 24 39.85 -9.11 27.24
N PHE A 25 40.12 -7.80 27.37
CA PHE A 25 39.16 -6.76 26.99
C PHE A 25 38.91 -6.71 25.47
N TYR A 26 39.98 -6.82 24.65
CA TYR A 26 39.83 -6.87 23.19
C TYR A 26 39.12 -8.15 22.72
N ILE A 27 39.39 -9.31 23.32
CA ILE A 27 38.71 -10.56 22.99
C ILE A 27 37.23 -10.48 23.38
N LEU A 28 36.89 -9.90 24.54
CA LEU A 28 35.50 -9.69 24.95
C LEU A 28 34.76 -8.70 24.03
N THR A 29 35.45 -7.65 23.57
CA THR A 29 34.88 -6.64 22.66
C THR A 29 34.69 -7.20 21.24
N ILE A 30 35.61 -8.04 20.77
CA ILE A 30 35.48 -8.75 19.47
C ILE A 30 34.37 -9.81 19.55
N LEU A 31 34.25 -10.55 20.66
CA LEU A 31 33.14 -11.49 20.87
C LEU A 31 31.78 -10.78 20.97
N LEU A 32 31.70 -9.61 21.60
CA LEU A 32 30.50 -8.77 21.65
C LEU A 32 30.16 -8.15 20.27
N LEU A 33 31.15 -7.85 19.42
CA LEU A 33 30.96 -7.35 18.06
C LEU A 33 30.64 -8.46 17.04
N THR A 34 30.98 -9.72 17.33
CA THR A 34 30.54 -10.87 16.52
C THR A 34 29.21 -11.48 17.00
N SER A 35 28.72 -11.08 18.19
CA SER A 35 27.40 -11.47 18.71
C SER A 35 26.27 -10.49 18.35
N SER A 36 26.57 -9.37 17.68
CA SER A 36 25.63 -8.79 16.71
C SER A 36 25.58 -9.72 15.50
N GLY A 37 25.04 -10.93 15.74
CA GLY A 37 24.59 -11.80 14.67
C GLY A 37 23.75 -10.93 13.75
N ALA A 38 24.07 -11.02 12.46
CA ALA A 38 23.27 -10.48 11.40
C ALA A 38 21.80 -10.56 11.81
N PHE A 39 21.15 -9.40 11.98
CA PHE A 39 19.70 -9.35 11.88
C PHE A 39 19.41 -10.01 10.55
N SER A 40 18.98 -11.27 10.61
CA SER A 40 18.41 -11.97 9.48
C SER A 40 17.36 -11.00 8.97
N GLN A 41 17.62 -10.41 7.81
CA GLN A 41 16.65 -9.63 7.10
C GLN A 41 15.50 -10.60 6.86
N ASP A 42 14.46 -10.52 7.70
CA ASP A 42 13.31 -11.42 7.65
C ASP A 42 12.84 -11.48 6.20
N ASP A 43 13.16 -12.59 5.54
CA ASP A 43 13.07 -12.66 4.09
C ASP A 43 11.59 -12.73 3.73
N LEU A 44 11.13 -11.75 2.96
CA LEU A 44 9.74 -11.67 2.56
C LEU A 44 9.35 -12.92 1.78
N SER A 45 8.32 -13.61 2.25
CA SER A 45 7.79 -14.80 1.57
C SER A 45 6.99 -14.40 0.34
N ARG A 46 7.03 -15.24 -0.69
CA ARG A 46 6.27 -15.04 -1.94
C ARG A 46 5.45 -16.27 -2.28
N LYS A 47 4.23 -16.06 -2.77
CA LYS A 47 3.39 -17.13 -3.31
C LYS A 47 2.66 -16.67 -4.56
N ASN A 48 2.92 -17.33 -5.68
CA ASN A 48 2.31 -17.00 -6.97
C ASN A 48 0.79 -17.11 -6.89
N LEU A 49 0.12 -16.17 -7.56
CA LEU A 49 -1.33 -16.24 -7.72
C LEU A 49 -1.68 -17.42 -8.61
N ASN A 50 -2.75 -18.11 -8.22
CA ASN A 50 -3.30 -19.22 -8.98
C ASN A 50 -4.71 -18.83 -9.41
N GLU A 51 -4.90 -18.69 -10.72
CA GLU A 51 -6.17 -18.22 -11.31
C GLU A 51 -7.35 -19.15 -10.99
N ASN A 52 -7.08 -20.45 -10.80
CA ASN A 52 -8.11 -21.41 -10.42
C ASN A 52 -8.61 -21.21 -8.97
N ILE A 53 -7.86 -20.49 -8.13
CA ILE A 53 -8.23 -20.28 -6.73
C ILE A 53 -9.25 -19.17 -6.58
N GLY A 54 -9.19 -18.12 -7.40
CA GLY A 54 -10.19 -17.05 -7.38
C GLY A 54 -11.59 -17.55 -7.72
N SER A 55 -11.70 -18.49 -8.66
CA SER A 55 -12.97 -19.12 -9.04
C SER A 55 -13.41 -20.24 -8.10
N THR A 56 -12.47 -20.97 -7.49
CA THR A 56 -12.78 -22.12 -6.60
C THR A 56 -13.02 -21.72 -5.13
N TYR A 57 -12.38 -20.66 -4.64
CA TYR A 57 -12.48 -20.22 -3.24
C TYR A 57 -13.24 -18.89 -3.13
N LEU A 58 -14.55 -19.02 -2.85
CA LEU A 58 -15.53 -17.94 -2.84
C LEU A 58 -15.36 -16.92 -1.70
N THR A 59 -14.50 -17.17 -0.70
CA THR A 59 -14.36 -16.29 0.47
C THR A 59 -12.90 -15.90 0.76
N GLU A 60 -12.71 -14.66 1.23
CA GLU A 60 -11.42 -14.12 1.66
C GLU A 60 -10.71 -15.00 2.71
N TYR A 61 -11.47 -15.66 3.60
CA TYR A 61 -10.93 -16.56 4.63
C TYR A 61 -10.29 -17.80 4.01
N LYS A 62 -10.94 -18.39 2.99
CA LYS A 62 -10.40 -19.56 2.30
C LYS A 62 -9.18 -19.20 1.46
N GLN A 63 -9.21 -18.04 0.81
CA GLN A 63 -8.04 -17.51 0.10
C GLN A 63 -6.88 -17.28 1.07
N ALA A 64 -7.13 -16.70 2.24
CA ALA A 64 -6.12 -16.50 3.28
C ALA A 64 -5.54 -17.81 3.82
N GLU A 65 -6.39 -18.81 4.09
CA GLU A 65 -5.97 -20.16 4.49
C GLU A 65 -5.02 -20.77 3.45
N TYR A 66 -5.37 -20.67 2.17
CA TYR A 66 -4.51 -21.16 1.10
C TYR A 66 -3.22 -20.36 0.97
N TYR A 67 -3.29 -19.05 0.73
CA TYR A 67 -2.12 -18.26 0.34
C TYR A 67 -1.12 -18.08 1.49
N PHE A 68 -1.61 -17.99 2.71
CA PHE A 68 -0.76 -17.73 3.87
C PHE A 68 -0.60 -18.95 4.78
N ASN A 69 -0.99 -20.15 4.31
CA ASN A 69 -0.90 -21.40 5.06
C ASN A 69 -1.49 -21.25 6.47
N LEU A 70 -2.68 -20.68 6.58
CA LEU A 70 -3.38 -20.52 7.85
C LEU A 70 -4.27 -21.74 8.10
N VAL A 71 -4.31 -22.21 9.34
CA VAL A 71 -5.20 -23.31 9.72
C VAL A 71 -6.66 -22.81 9.62
N PRO A 72 -7.56 -23.55 8.94
CA PRO A 72 -8.98 -23.23 8.96
C PRO A 72 -9.51 -23.20 10.39
N LEU A 73 -10.33 -22.21 10.74
CA LEU A 73 -10.80 -22.06 12.12
C LEU A 73 -11.55 -23.31 12.61
N GLU A 74 -12.28 -23.97 11.71
CA GLU A 74 -12.94 -25.25 11.92
C GLU A 74 -11.98 -26.31 12.49
N ASN A 75 -10.79 -26.38 11.89
CA ASN A 75 -9.75 -27.37 12.18
C ASN A 75 -8.78 -26.93 13.28
N SER A 76 -8.98 -25.75 13.86
CA SER A 76 -8.15 -25.26 14.96
C SER A 76 -8.20 -26.21 16.16
N LYS A 77 -7.05 -26.58 16.73
CA LYS A 77 -6.97 -27.39 17.95
C LYS A 77 -7.36 -26.62 19.22
N TYR A 78 -7.46 -25.29 19.13
CA TYR A 78 -7.69 -24.42 20.28
C TYR A 78 -9.18 -24.22 20.55
N ASN A 79 -9.54 -24.21 21.85
CA ASN A 79 -10.89 -23.91 22.32
C ASN A 79 -11.30 -22.45 22.09
N PHE A 80 -10.35 -21.57 21.84
CA PHE A 80 -10.63 -20.23 21.34
C PHE A 80 -9.69 -19.94 20.19
N HIS A 81 -10.25 -19.50 19.06
CA HIS A 81 -9.49 -18.98 17.92
C HIS A 81 -10.28 -17.84 17.28
N PHE A 82 -9.70 -16.66 17.26
CA PHE A 82 -10.21 -15.46 16.62
C PHE A 82 -9.38 -15.13 15.38
N ARG A 83 -10.05 -14.82 14.27
CA ARG A 83 -9.43 -14.29 13.06
C ARG A 83 -10.11 -13.00 12.65
N TYR A 84 -9.29 -11.99 12.36
CA TYR A 84 -9.71 -10.73 11.77
C TYR A 84 -8.89 -10.47 10.50
N ILE A 85 -9.58 -10.37 9.36
CA ILE A 85 -8.98 -10.00 8.07
C ILE A 85 -9.31 -8.54 7.79
N LYS A 86 -8.28 -7.74 7.50
CA LYS A 86 -8.40 -6.36 7.04
C LYS A 86 -7.41 -6.11 5.91
N SER A 87 -7.48 -4.89 5.35
CA SER A 87 -6.59 -4.43 4.30
C SER A 87 -5.13 -4.69 4.60
N GLY A 88 -4.52 -5.59 3.81
CA GLY A 88 -3.12 -5.99 3.90
C GLY A 88 -2.71 -6.74 5.18
N GLN A 89 -3.62 -7.09 6.10
CA GLN A 89 -3.26 -7.75 7.36
C GLN A 89 -4.29 -8.79 7.82
N ILE A 90 -3.79 -9.89 8.38
CA ILE A 90 -4.60 -10.92 9.04
C ILE A 90 -4.10 -11.09 10.46
N ILE A 91 -5.01 -11.00 11.42
CA ILE A 91 -4.73 -11.20 12.84
C ILE A 91 -5.35 -12.53 13.25
N ASP A 92 -4.49 -13.47 13.66
CA ASP A 92 -4.89 -14.74 14.27
C ASP A 92 -4.52 -14.72 15.75
N LEU A 93 -5.49 -15.02 16.60
CA LEU A 93 -5.32 -15.10 18.05
C LEU A 93 -5.95 -16.40 18.55
N TYR A 94 -5.23 -17.17 19.35
CA TYR A 94 -5.69 -18.44 19.89
C TYR A 94 -5.28 -18.61 21.35
N ARG A 95 -6.12 -19.29 22.11
CA ARG A 95 -5.92 -19.51 23.54
C ARG A 95 -5.19 -20.83 23.77
N GLU A 96 -3.99 -20.77 24.36
CA GLU A 96 -3.17 -21.96 24.61
C GLU A 96 -3.61 -22.72 25.87
N ASN A 97 -3.99 -21.97 26.92
CA ASN A 97 -4.46 -22.49 28.19
C ASN A 97 -5.46 -21.50 28.82
N ASP A 98 -5.86 -21.70 30.08
CA ASP A 98 -6.90 -20.87 30.65
C ASP A 98 -6.53 -19.38 30.83
N GLU A 99 -5.25 -19.02 30.83
CA GLU A 99 -4.81 -17.65 31.15
C GLU A 99 -4.10 -16.97 29.97
N ASN A 100 -3.47 -17.76 29.09
CA ASN A 100 -2.54 -17.26 28.08
C ASN A 100 -3.10 -17.39 26.67
N PHE A 101 -2.87 -16.33 25.89
CA PHE A 101 -3.12 -16.31 24.45
C PHE A 101 -1.82 -16.12 23.69
N SER A 102 -1.79 -16.72 22.50
CA SER A 102 -0.77 -16.54 21.49
C SER A 102 -1.42 -16.11 20.20
N GLY A 103 -0.63 -15.55 19.30
CA GLY A 103 -1.16 -15.12 18.02
C GLY A 103 -0.08 -14.68 17.05
N GLN A 104 -0.52 -14.32 15.85
CA GLN A 104 0.32 -13.83 14.79
C GLN A 104 -0.41 -12.78 13.95
N ILE A 105 0.36 -11.87 13.38
CA ILE A 105 -0.06 -10.97 12.31
C ILE A 105 0.56 -11.49 11.03
N THR A 106 -0.23 -11.67 9.98
CA THR A 106 0.25 -11.88 8.62
C THR A 106 0.08 -10.59 7.85
N ASN A 107 1.16 -9.89 7.51
CA ASN A 107 1.09 -8.76 6.58
C ASN A 107 1.22 -9.29 5.16
N PHE A 108 0.44 -8.76 4.22
CA PHE A 108 0.48 -9.21 2.84
C PHE A 108 0.17 -8.07 1.87
N ILE A 109 0.69 -8.20 0.66
CA ILE A 109 0.43 -7.30 -0.46
C ILE A 109 0.57 -8.06 -1.78
N GLN A 110 -0.11 -7.63 -2.83
CA GLN A 110 0.04 -8.25 -4.15
C GLN A 110 1.13 -7.52 -4.94
N GLU A 111 2.17 -8.23 -5.39
CA GLU A 111 3.10 -7.69 -6.37
C GLU A 111 2.45 -7.71 -7.75
N THR A 112 2.71 -6.67 -8.54
CA THR A 112 2.13 -6.51 -9.88
C THR A 112 3.22 -6.36 -10.93
N LYS A 113 2.90 -6.80 -12.15
CA LYS A 113 3.72 -6.54 -13.34
C LYS A 113 2.89 -5.83 -14.40
N GLU A 114 3.58 -5.08 -15.24
CA GLU A 114 2.99 -4.56 -16.46
C GLU A 114 2.72 -5.73 -17.42
N VAL A 115 1.52 -5.77 -17.97
CA VAL A 115 1.07 -6.74 -18.96
C VAL A 115 0.52 -6.00 -20.16
N LYS A 116 0.86 -6.46 -21.35
CA LYS A 116 0.29 -5.94 -22.59
C LYS A 116 -1.12 -6.50 -22.77
N THR A 117 -2.07 -5.64 -23.04
CA THR A 117 -3.46 -5.95 -23.39
C THR A 117 -3.76 -5.45 -24.80
N ASP A 118 -4.92 -5.80 -25.35
CA ASP A 118 -5.38 -5.29 -26.65
C ASP A 118 -5.57 -3.76 -26.65
N TYR A 119 -5.74 -3.17 -25.46
CA TYR A 119 -5.97 -1.74 -25.23
C TYR A 119 -4.74 -1.01 -24.65
N GLY A 120 -3.55 -1.61 -24.70
CA GLY A 120 -2.31 -0.98 -24.24
C GLY A 120 -1.57 -1.77 -23.17
N TYR A 121 -1.16 -1.09 -22.10
CA TYR A 121 -0.47 -1.72 -20.97
C TYR A 121 -1.30 -1.57 -19.70
N ASN A 122 -1.44 -2.66 -18.95
CA ASN A 122 -2.14 -2.69 -17.66
C ASN A 122 -1.26 -3.32 -16.58
N SER A 123 -1.63 -3.18 -15.31
CA SER A 123 -0.96 -3.79 -14.17
C SER A 123 -1.75 -5.00 -13.69
N ALA A 124 -1.17 -6.19 -13.84
CA ALA A 124 -1.74 -7.45 -13.36
C ALA A 124 -0.99 -7.96 -12.11
N PRO A 125 -1.71 -8.40 -11.07
CA PRO A 125 -1.08 -9.00 -9.91
C PRO A 125 -0.50 -10.37 -10.27
N ILE A 126 0.65 -10.74 -9.68
CA ILE A 126 1.39 -11.96 -10.02
C ILE A 126 1.63 -12.88 -8.84
N ASN A 127 1.82 -12.33 -7.65
CA ASN A 127 2.06 -13.08 -6.43
C ASN A 127 1.58 -12.27 -5.21
N TYR A 128 1.39 -12.97 -4.10
CA TYR A 128 1.40 -12.34 -2.79
C TYR A 128 2.83 -12.29 -2.27
N VAL A 129 3.23 -11.12 -1.78
CA VAL A 129 4.40 -10.93 -0.91
C VAL A 129 3.88 -10.78 0.51
N PHE A 130 4.43 -11.51 1.46
CA PHE A 130 3.92 -11.51 2.84
C PHE A 130 5.01 -11.83 3.87
N ASP A 131 4.76 -11.43 5.11
CA ASP A 131 5.50 -11.89 6.28
C ASP A 131 4.54 -12.32 7.39
N LYS A 132 5.07 -13.00 8.40
CA LYS A 132 4.33 -13.39 9.60
C LYS A 132 5.11 -12.95 10.83
N ILE A 133 4.44 -12.22 11.70
CA ILE A 133 5.02 -11.67 12.92
C ILE A 133 4.28 -12.30 14.10
N LYS A 134 5.01 -12.89 15.05
CA LYS A 134 4.42 -13.38 16.30
C LYS A 134 3.94 -12.17 17.12
N ILE A 135 2.70 -12.23 17.60
CA ILE A 135 2.20 -11.22 18.56
C ILE A 135 2.86 -11.49 19.91
N ALA A 136 3.38 -10.43 20.56
CA ALA A 136 3.92 -10.55 21.91
C ALA A 136 2.86 -11.12 22.86
N ASP A 137 3.22 -12.11 23.68
CA ASP A 137 2.28 -12.90 24.49
C ASP A 137 1.45 -12.00 25.45
N THR A 138 2.03 -10.89 25.92
CA THR A 138 1.34 -9.87 26.73
C THR A 138 0.22 -9.17 25.95
N ASN A 139 0.48 -8.76 24.72
CA ASN A 139 -0.49 -8.12 23.84
C ASN A 139 -1.56 -9.11 23.36
N ALA A 140 -1.15 -10.33 23.02
CA ALA A 140 -2.07 -11.41 22.67
C ALA A 140 -3.04 -11.71 23.81
N THR A 141 -2.53 -11.86 25.04
CA THR A 141 -3.35 -12.14 26.22
C THR A 141 -4.28 -10.99 26.56
N LYS A 142 -3.78 -9.74 26.56
CA LYS A 142 -4.59 -8.54 26.75
C LYS A 142 -5.75 -8.47 25.74
N LEU A 143 -5.47 -8.73 24.46
CA LEU A 143 -6.48 -8.70 23.42
C LEU A 143 -7.48 -9.85 23.53
N GLY A 144 -7.01 -11.06 23.82
CA GLY A 144 -7.86 -12.24 23.97
C GLY A 144 -8.85 -12.11 25.12
N GLN A 145 -8.38 -11.61 26.26
CA GLN A 145 -9.22 -11.29 27.40
C GLN A 145 -10.23 -10.19 27.06
N TYR A 146 -9.82 -9.13 26.37
CA TYR A 146 -10.73 -8.08 25.93
C TYR A 146 -11.86 -8.62 25.03
N ILE A 147 -11.54 -9.47 24.05
CA ILE A 147 -12.52 -10.09 23.15
C ILE A 147 -13.53 -10.95 23.92
N LEU A 148 -13.04 -11.79 24.84
CA LEU A 148 -13.93 -12.64 25.66
C LEU A 148 -14.81 -11.82 26.61
N ASN A 149 -14.25 -10.79 27.24
CA ASN A 149 -14.98 -9.95 28.20
C ASN A 149 -16.04 -9.08 27.52
N THR A 150 -15.76 -8.59 26.31
CA THR A 150 -16.73 -7.82 25.52
C THR A 150 -17.77 -8.70 24.82
N LYS A 151 -17.60 -10.03 24.84
CA LYS A 151 -18.48 -11.01 24.18
C LYS A 151 -18.73 -10.66 22.72
N SER A 152 -17.71 -10.17 22.02
CA SER A 152 -17.87 -9.68 20.65
C SER A 152 -18.33 -10.76 19.67
N ASN A 153 -18.09 -12.03 20.00
CA ASN A 153 -18.59 -13.19 19.26
C ASN A 153 -20.12 -13.38 19.32
N GLU A 154 -20.80 -12.69 20.24
CA GLU A 154 -22.26 -12.70 20.41
C GLU A 154 -22.95 -11.55 19.64
N ILE A 155 -22.18 -10.60 19.10
CA ILE A 155 -22.72 -9.52 18.28
C ILE A 155 -23.16 -10.11 16.93
N PRO A 156 -24.46 -10.02 16.56
CA PRO A 156 -24.93 -10.57 15.31
C PRO A 156 -24.38 -9.76 14.11
N THR A 157 -24.40 -10.34 12.91
CA THR A 157 -24.01 -9.62 11.68
C THR A 157 -24.94 -8.42 11.43
N ASP A 158 -24.45 -7.42 10.69
CA ASP A 158 -25.18 -6.18 10.39
C ASP A 158 -26.63 -6.35 9.91
N SER A 159 -26.91 -7.34 9.06
CA SER A 159 -28.27 -7.62 8.55
C SER A 159 -29.29 -8.02 9.65
N LEU A 160 -28.81 -8.37 10.84
CA LEU A 160 -29.63 -8.71 12.00
C LEU A 160 -29.62 -7.61 13.08
N ILE A 161 -28.92 -6.49 12.85
CA ILE A 161 -28.91 -5.32 13.74
C ILE A 161 -30.00 -4.34 13.26
N PRO A 162 -31.02 -4.04 14.07
CA PRO A 162 -32.07 -3.09 13.68
C PRO A 162 -31.50 -1.71 13.34
N ASN A 163 -32.07 -1.08 12.30
CA ASN A 163 -31.71 0.25 11.83
C ASN A 163 -30.28 0.39 11.26
N TRP A 164 -29.62 -0.71 10.90
CA TRP A 164 -28.36 -0.64 10.16
C TRP A 164 -28.57 -0.03 8.78
N ASN A 165 -27.82 1.03 8.46
CA ASN A 165 -27.93 1.72 7.17
C ASN A 165 -26.97 1.11 6.13
N PHE A 166 -27.50 0.60 5.02
CA PHE A 166 -26.73 0.02 3.92
C PHE A 166 -26.49 0.98 2.75
N ASN A 167 -26.96 2.23 2.82
CA ASN A 167 -26.89 3.20 1.71
C ASN A 167 -25.54 3.94 1.60
N TRP A 168 -24.47 3.39 2.17
CA TRP A 168 -23.13 3.97 2.06
C TRP A 168 -22.36 3.31 0.92
N LEU A 169 -21.85 4.11 -0.02
CA LEU A 169 -21.23 3.59 -1.24
C LEU A 169 -19.69 3.45 -1.15
N ASP A 170 -19.03 4.19 -0.25
CA ASP A 170 -17.57 4.29 -0.19
C ASP A 170 -16.98 3.90 1.18
N CYS A 171 -17.25 2.67 1.62
CA CYS A 171 -16.67 2.15 2.86
C CYS A 171 -16.51 0.64 2.86
N GLY A 172 -15.50 0.17 3.59
CA GLY A 172 -15.21 -1.24 3.74
C GLY A 172 -16.14 -1.94 4.75
N ALA A 173 -16.07 -3.27 4.75
CA ALA A 173 -16.67 -4.11 5.78
C ALA A 173 -15.62 -4.54 6.82
N ILE A 174 -16.04 -4.70 8.06
CA ILE A 174 -15.27 -5.38 9.11
C ILE A 174 -15.80 -6.81 9.21
N LYS A 175 -14.92 -7.81 9.12
CA LYS A 175 -15.32 -9.21 9.26
C LYS A 175 -14.53 -9.88 10.37
N PHE A 176 -15.22 -10.39 11.37
CA PHE A 176 -14.63 -11.17 12.45
C PHE A 176 -15.10 -12.61 12.36
N LYS A 177 -14.19 -13.56 12.59
CA LYS A 177 -14.52 -14.98 12.71
C LYS A 177 -14.00 -15.52 14.03
N TYR A 178 -14.83 -16.28 14.71
CA TYR A 178 -14.56 -16.84 16.02
C TYR A 178 -14.79 -18.34 16.00
N LYS A 179 -13.93 -19.08 16.69
CA LYS A 179 -14.21 -20.41 17.22
C LYS A 179 -14.14 -20.31 18.74
N ILE A 180 -15.22 -20.66 19.42
CA ILE A 180 -15.28 -20.76 20.88
C ILE A 180 -15.85 -22.14 21.22
N LYS A 181 -15.04 -22.97 21.88
CA LYS A 181 -15.23 -24.41 22.05
C LYS A 181 -15.46 -25.05 20.66
N ASN A 182 -16.62 -25.69 20.48
CA ASN A 182 -17.01 -26.31 19.20
C ASN A 182 -17.96 -25.44 18.37
N ARG A 183 -18.19 -24.17 18.75
CA ARG A 183 -19.06 -23.25 18.02
C ARG A 183 -18.22 -22.29 17.18
N ILE A 184 -18.64 -22.10 15.95
CA ILE A 184 -18.05 -21.13 15.02
C ILE A 184 -19.09 -20.05 14.77
N SER A 185 -18.66 -18.79 14.87
CA SER A 185 -19.48 -17.64 14.51
C SER A 185 -18.68 -16.66 13.67
N SER A 186 -19.40 -15.89 12.87
CA SER A 186 -18.82 -14.80 12.08
C SER A 186 -19.75 -13.60 12.10
N GLY A 187 -19.17 -12.41 12.20
CA GLY A 187 -19.89 -11.15 12.06
C GLY A 187 -19.30 -10.37 10.90
N THR A 188 -20.16 -9.91 9.98
CA THR A 188 -19.82 -8.94 8.94
C THR A 188 -20.54 -7.64 9.24
N TYR A 189 -19.79 -6.54 9.18
CA TYR A 189 -20.31 -5.21 9.50
C TYR A 189 -19.93 -4.27 8.37
N THR A 190 -20.89 -3.91 7.53
CA THR A 190 -20.71 -3.03 6.38
C THR A 190 -20.72 -1.58 6.85
N CYS A 191 -19.68 -0.83 6.53
CA CYS A 191 -19.60 0.61 6.82
C CYS A 191 -19.86 1.00 8.30
N PRO A 192 -19.33 0.27 9.29
CA PRO A 192 -19.68 0.50 10.70
C PRO A 192 -19.26 1.89 11.18
N GLN A 193 -18.22 2.49 10.57
CA GLN A 193 -17.73 3.84 10.90
C GLN A 193 -18.75 4.93 10.62
N ASN A 194 -19.63 4.72 9.62
CA ASN A 194 -20.64 5.69 9.21
C ASN A 194 -21.98 5.47 9.91
N GLN A 195 -22.11 4.43 10.73
CA GLN A 195 -23.31 4.19 11.52
C GLN A 195 -23.36 5.13 12.73
N ASN A 196 -24.59 5.49 13.12
CA ASN A 196 -24.84 6.24 14.34
C ASN A 196 -24.52 5.38 15.57
N ASP A 197 -23.78 5.93 16.54
CA ASP A 197 -23.38 5.24 17.76
C ASP A 197 -24.55 4.86 18.67
N SER A 198 -25.74 5.44 18.46
CA SER A 198 -26.97 5.06 19.16
C SER A 198 -27.53 3.70 18.73
N ILE A 199 -27.13 3.19 17.57
CA ILE A 199 -27.55 1.86 17.10
C ILE A 199 -26.85 0.79 17.95
N LYS A 200 -27.62 -0.19 18.42
CA LYS A 200 -27.11 -1.26 19.28
C LYS A 200 -25.89 -1.94 18.65
N TYR A 201 -24.86 -2.18 19.46
CA TYR A 201 -23.58 -2.82 19.11
C TYR A 201 -22.60 -2.00 18.25
N VAL A 202 -23.01 -0.90 17.60
CA VAL A 202 -22.10 -0.10 16.75
C VAL A 202 -20.84 0.32 17.49
N THR A 203 -20.99 0.90 18.68
CA THR A 203 -19.85 1.31 19.52
C THR A 203 -18.97 0.12 19.91
N GLY A 204 -19.55 -1.05 20.19
CA GLY A 204 -18.80 -2.26 20.51
C GLY A 204 -17.95 -2.76 19.34
N ILE A 205 -18.50 -2.72 18.11
CA ILE A 205 -17.80 -3.10 16.88
C ILE A 205 -16.65 -2.14 16.59
N LYS A 206 -16.90 -0.82 16.68
CA LYS A 206 -15.88 0.22 16.49
C LYS A 206 -14.75 0.06 17.52
N ASN A 207 -15.10 -0.03 18.80
CA ASN A 207 -14.13 -0.17 19.89
C ASN A 207 -13.29 -1.44 19.77
N LEU A 208 -13.86 -2.56 19.34
CA LEU A 208 -13.09 -3.78 19.13
C LEU A 208 -12.03 -3.60 18.03
N LYS A 209 -12.42 -3.07 16.86
CA LYS A 209 -11.48 -2.80 15.77
C LYS A 209 -10.35 -1.86 16.22
N ASP A 210 -10.71 -0.78 16.91
CA ASP A 210 -9.75 0.23 17.32
C ASP A 210 -8.83 -0.30 18.43
N THR A 211 -9.36 -1.10 19.35
CA THR A 211 -8.58 -1.77 20.39
C THR A 211 -7.57 -2.75 19.79
N ILE A 212 -7.99 -3.58 18.82
CA ILE A 212 -7.05 -4.47 18.08
C ILE A 212 -5.96 -3.63 17.42
N SER A 213 -6.36 -2.55 16.72
CA SER A 213 -5.43 -1.69 15.98
C SER A 213 -4.39 -1.03 16.88
N ASN A 214 -4.80 -0.57 18.06
CA ASN A 214 -3.95 0.12 19.01
C ASN A 214 -3.04 -0.84 19.78
N ILE A 215 -3.56 -1.97 20.28
CA ILE A 215 -2.75 -2.94 21.05
C ILE A 215 -1.67 -3.57 20.17
N LEU A 216 -1.99 -3.82 18.89
CA LEU A 216 -1.07 -4.48 17.95
C LEU A 216 -0.29 -3.50 17.08
N GLU A 217 -0.46 -2.18 17.28
CA GLU A 217 0.18 -1.13 16.48
C GLU A 217 0.11 -1.41 14.97
N LEU A 218 -1.09 -1.80 14.50
CA LEU A 218 -1.24 -2.42 13.19
C LEU A 218 -0.73 -1.55 12.04
N LYS A 219 -0.87 -0.22 12.15
CA LYS A 219 -0.35 0.73 11.16
C LYS A 219 1.17 0.67 11.09
N THR A 220 1.86 0.84 12.21
CA THR A 220 3.33 0.79 12.28
C THR A 220 3.84 -0.56 11.79
N THR A 221 3.22 -1.65 12.24
CA THR A 221 3.56 -3.02 11.81
C THR A 221 3.45 -3.19 10.29
N PHE A 222 2.40 -2.63 9.66
CA PHE A 222 2.24 -2.69 8.22
C PHE A 222 3.21 -1.76 7.48
N ASP A 223 3.46 -0.56 8.00
CA ASP A 223 4.43 0.38 7.43
C ASP A 223 5.83 -0.26 7.40
N ASP A 224 6.24 -0.90 8.49
CA ASP A 224 7.51 -1.63 8.58
C ASP A 224 7.60 -2.77 7.56
N PHE A 225 6.53 -3.56 7.42
CA PHE A 225 6.43 -4.56 6.36
C PHE A 225 6.60 -3.94 4.96
N THR A 226 5.87 -2.86 4.66
CA THR A 226 5.95 -2.22 3.34
C THR A 226 7.30 -1.57 3.09
N ASN A 227 8.04 -1.17 4.13
CA ASN A 227 9.40 -0.63 4.02
C ASN A 227 10.42 -1.69 3.61
N LYS A 228 10.16 -2.97 3.90
CA LYS A 228 10.99 -4.10 3.45
C LYS A 228 10.76 -4.45 1.97
N LEU A 229 9.69 -3.95 1.35
CA LEU A 229 9.36 -4.29 -0.04
C LEU A 229 10.44 -3.81 -1.02
N PRO A 230 10.80 -4.63 -2.04
CA PRO A 230 11.72 -4.23 -3.08
C PRO A 230 11.37 -2.91 -3.77
N LYS A 231 12.42 -2.11 -4.01
CA LYS A 231 12.34 -0.92 -4.86
C LYS A 231 12.23 -1.30 -6.34
N GLY A 232 11.63 -0.44 -7.15
CA GLY A 232 11.44 -0.62 -8.59
C GLY A 232 10.22 -1.47 -8.96
N ALA A 233 9.37 -1.81 -8.00
CA ALA A 233 8.19 -2.65 -8.18
C ALA A 233 6.90 -1.91 -7.82
N SER A 234 5.79 -2.42 -8.34
CA SER A 234 4.44 -1.91 -8.08
C SER A 234 3.64 -2.97 -7.33
N TYR A 235 2.92 -2.52 -6.32
CA TYR A 235 2.15 -3.37 -5.43
C TYR A 235 0.69 -2.93 -5.36
N LYS A 236 -0.21 -3.86 -5.04
CA LYS A 236 -1.62 -3.58 -4.78
C LYS A 236 -2.02 -4.06 -3.38
N ILE A 237 -2.66 -3.19 -2.62
CA ILE A 237 -3.32 -3.53 -1.35
C ILE A 237 -4.81 -3.73 -1.68
N ASP A 238 -5.31 -4.91 -1.32
CA ASP A 238 -6.67 -5.39 -1.58
C ASP A 238 -7.14 -5.36 -3.04
N GLY A 239 -6.23 -5.22 -4.00
CA GLY A 239 -6.55 -5.18 -5.42
C GLY A 239 -6.91 -3.80 -5.98
N TRP A 240 -7.09 -2.77 -5.14
CA TRP A 240 -7.43 -1.41 -5.60
C TRP A 240 -6.41 -0.33 -5.23
N ILE A 241 -5.78 -0.35 -4.05
CA ILE A 241 -4.78 0.67 -3.68
C ILE A 241 -3.45 0.31 -4.33
N THR A 242 -2.96 1.17 -5.22
CA THR A 242 -1.66 0.97 -5.87
C THR A 242 -0.56 1.66 -5.08
N MET A 243 0.52 0.92 -4.78
CA MET A 243 1.74 1.41 -4.16
C MET A 243 2.91 1.22 -5.13
N LEU A 244 3.52 2.32 -5.56
CA LEU A 244 4.75 2.29 -6.36
C LEU A 244 5.96 2.48 -5.46
N LYS A 245 6.86 1.49 -5.42
CA LYS A 245 8.19 1.65 -4.78
C LYS A 245 9.18 2.09 -5.85
N LEU A 246 9.59 3.36 -5.84
CA LEU A 246 10.55 3.87 -6.81
C LEU A 246 11.91 3.18 -6.68
N SER A 247 12.50 2.81 -7.81
CA SER A 247 13.91 2.38 -7.89
C SER A 247 14.86 3.52 -7.50
N GLU A 248 16.12 3.19 -7.19
CA GLU A 248 17.12 4.19 -6.82
C GLU A 248 17.37 5.20 -7.94
N LYS A 249 17.45 4.73 -9.19
CA LYS A 249 17.54 5.62 -10.37
C LYS A 249 16.36 6.57 -10.47
N GLN A 250 15.15 6.10 -10.16
CA GLN A 250 13.95 6.95 -10.16
C GLN A 250 13.97 7.96 -9.00
N LEU A 251 14.45 7.57 -7.82
CA LEU A 251 14.63 8.47 -6.67
C LEU A 251 15.67 9.55 -6.97
N GLU A 252 16.83 9.18 -7.53
CA GLU A 252 17.87 10.12 -7.96
C GLU A 252 17.34 11.10 -9.02
N TRP A 253 16.63 10.58 -10.02
CA TRP A 253 15.97 11.43 -11.02
C TRP A 253 14.96 12.37 -10.36
N ARG A 254 14.20 11.89 -9.36
CA ARG A 254 13.22 12.69 -8.62
C ARG A 254 13.91 13.79 -7.82
N GLU A 255 15.00 13.53 -7.14
CA GLU A 255 15.72 14.59 -6.42
C GLU A 255 16.34 15.60 -7.39
N LYS A 256 17.02 15.13 -8.45
CA LYS A 256 17.63 16.00 -9.46
C LYS A 256 16.62 16.92 -10.16
N ASN A 257 15.42 16.42 -10.43
CA ASN A 257 14.38 17.17 -11.14
C ASN A 257 13.37 17.85 -10.20
N LYS A 258 13.64 17.88 -8.89
CA LYS A 258 12.76 18.53 -7.91
C LYS A 258 12.45 20.00 -8.26
N PRO A 259 13.44 20.86 -8.62
CA PRO A 259 13.14 22.25 -8.97
C PRO A 259 12.20 22.39 -10.17
N MET A 260 12.33 21.51 -11.16
CA MET A 260 11.44 21.46 -12.33
C MET A 260 10.02 21.08 -11.92
N ARG A 261 9.87 20.01 -11.13
CA ARG A 261 8.54 19.55 -10.67
C ARG A 261 7.87 20.58 -9.78
N ASP A 262 8.60 21.18 -8.84
CA ASP A 262 8.05 22.20 -7.95
C ASP A 262 7.52 23.39 -8.75
N TYR A 263 8.28 23.88 -9.73
CA TYR A 263 7.82 24.95 -10.62
C TYR A 263 6.58 24.54 -11.44
N LEU A 264 6.61 23.37 -12.09
CA LEU A 264 5.49 22.89 -12.90
C LEU A 264 4.21 22.74 -12.04
N LYS A 265 4.34 22.31 -10.78
CA LYS A 265 3.24 22.25 -9.82
C LYS A 265 2.62 23.62 -9.55
N THR A 266 3.44 24.67 -9.45
CA THR A 266 2.93 26.03 -9.18
C THR A 266 2.13 26.64 -10.32
N ILE A 267 2.37 26.23 -11.56
CA ILE A 267 1.68 26.77 -12.74
C ILE A 267 0.55 25.86 -13.24
N LYS A 268 0.39 24.66 -12.65
CA LYS A 268 -0.43 23.61 -13.25
C LYS A 268 -1.89 24.04 -13.41
N ASP A 269 -2.49 24.58 -12.35
CA ASP A 269 -3.92 24.91 -12.33
C ASP A 269 -4.21 26.12 -13.23
N THR A 270 -3.26 27.05 -13.32
CA THR A 270 -3.34 28.18 -14.25
C THR A 270 -3.36 27.72 -15.70
N ILE A 271 -2.49 26.77 -16.06
CA ILE A 271 -2.46 26.19 -17.41
C ILE A 271 -3.74 25.41 -17.69
N ASP A 272 -4.16 24.55 -16.75
CA ASP A 272 -5.31 23.65 -16.95
C ASP A 272 -6.58 24.46 -17.19
N ASN A 273 -6.88 25.41 -16.30
CA ASN A 273 -8.05 26.27 -16.41
C ASN A 273 -8.01 27.14 -17.69
N TYR A 274 -6.85 27.67 -18.06
CA TYR A 274 -6.72 28.48 -19.29
C TYR A 274 -6.96 27.64 -20.54
N LEU A 275 -6.36 26.45 -20.62
CA LEU A 275 -6.51 25.56 -21.76
C LEU A 275 -7.97 25.10 -21.90
N GLU A 276 -8.62 24.70 -20.80
CA GLU A 276 -10.05 24.34 -20.82
C GLU A 276 -10.92 25.51 -21.30
N LEU A 277 -10.71 26.72 -20.75
CA LEU A 277 -11.46 27.90 -21.14
C LEU A 277 -11.31 28.20 -22.64
N GLU A 278 -10.08 28.25 -23.15
CA GLU A 278 -9.82 28.58 -24.55
C GLU A 278 -10.29 27.48 -25.50
N LEU A 279 -10.15 26.21 -25.14
CA LEU A 279 -10.61 25.10 -25.96
C LEU A 279 -12.13 25.09 -26.08
N ASN A 280 -12.86 25.28 -24.97
CA ASN A 280 -14.32 25.35 -24.99
C ASN A 280 -14.83 26.64 -25.68
N ARG A 281 -14.06 27.74 -25.65
CA ARG A 281 -14.36 28.95 -26.43
C ARG A 281 -14.19 28.74 -27.94
N LEU A 282 -13.11 28.07 -28.36
CA LEU A 282 -12.77 27.86 -29.77
C LEU A 282 -13.52 26.69 -30.41
N ILE A 283 -13.97 25.75 -29.59
CA ILE A 283 -14.71 24.55 -30.00
C ILE A 283 -16.02 24.52 -29.20
N PRO A 284 -16.95 25.46 -29.48
CA PRO A 284 -18.26 25.44 -28.84
C PRO A 284 -18.99 24.15 -29.25
N ASN A 285 -19.78 23.60 -28.32
CA ASN A 285 -20.49 22.31 -28.49
C ASN A 285 -19.55 21.12 -28.73
N SER A 286 -18.43 21.08 -28.01
CA SER A 286 -17.49 19.95 -28.06
C SER A 286 -18.15 18.60 -27.74
N ALA A 287 -19.27 18.58 -27.01
CA ALA A 287 -20.08 17.39 -26.73
C ALA A 287 -20.77 16.79 -27.97
N ASP A 288 -21.01 17.59 -29.02
CA ASP A 288 -21.59 17.11 -30.29
C ASP A 288 -20.50 16.53 -31.21
N LEU A 289 -19.24 16.54 -30.77
CA LEU A 289 -18.15 15.89 -31.48
C LEU A 289 -18.02 14.45 -30.98
N ASP A 290 -18.06 13.49 -31.91
CA ASP A 290 -17.74 12.08 -31.68
C ASP A 290 -16.23 11.86 -31.43
N CYS A 291 -15.64 12.62 -30.51
CA CYS A 291 -14.22 12.60 -30.18
C CYS A 291 -13.98 11.83 -28.88
N PHE A 292 -14.07 10.50 -28.91
CA PHE A 292 -13.96 9.68 -27.69
C PHE A 292 -12.52 9.38 -27.24
N ASP A 293 -11.53 9.88 -27.98
CA ASP A 293 -10.12 9.62 -27.72
C ASP A 293 -9.50 10.57 -26.69
N ASP A 294 -8.59 10.04 -25.87
CA ASP A 294 -7.72 10.83 -25.00
C ASP A 294 -6.42 11.25 -25.71
N TYR A 295 -6.17 12.56 -25.72
CA TYR A 295 -5.01 13.16 -26.39
C TYR A 295 -3.94 13.55 -25.38
N ARG A 296 -2.71 13.03 -25.54
CA ARG A 296 -1.52 13.48 -24.81
C ARG A 296 -0.84 14.63 -25.53
N LEU A 297 -0.93 15.81 -24.94
CA LEU A 297 -0.33 17.07 -25.40
C LEU A 297 1.07 17.25 -24.81
N THR A 298 1.98 17.81 -25.60
CA THR A 298 3.33 18.21 -25.17
C THR A 298 3.59 19.63 -25.59
N PHE A 299 3.92 20.50 -24.64
CA PHE A 299 4.21 21.91 -24.87
C PHE A 299 5.70 22.18 -24.73
N ASN A 300 6.23 23.06 -25.58
CA ASN A 300 7.61 23.52 -25.46
C ASN A 300 7.75 24.63 -24.39
N LYS A 301 8.99 25.06 -24.15
CA LYS A 301 9.31 26.16 -23.21
C LYS A 301 8.79 27.54 -23.65
N ASN A 302 8.30 27.65 -24.88
CA ASN A 302 7.71 28.88 -25.40
C ASN A 302 6.17 28.85 -25.29
N GLY A 303 5.60 27.91 -24.53
CA GLY A 303 4.15 27.77 -24.34
C GLY A 303 3.38 27.31 -25.58
N GLN A 304 4.06 26.77 -26.60
CA GLN A 304 3.41 26.29 -27.83
C GLN A 304 3.27 24.77 -27.83
N LEU A 305 2.17 24.27 -28.41
CA LEU A 305 1.96 22.85 -28.62
C LEU A 305 3.03 22.29 -29.58
N LYS A 306 3.91 21.45 -29.05
CA LYS A 306 4.96 20.75 -29.81
C LYS A 306 4.43 19.46 -30.42
N ASN A 307 3.63 18.70 -29.67
CA ASN A 307 3.13 17.39 -30.11
C ASN A 307 1.78 17.05 -29.49
N MET A 308 0.99 16.25 -30.20
CA MET A 308 -0.27 15.70 -29.76
C MET A 308 -0.35 14.23 -30.20
N LYS A 309 -0.39 13.33 -29.21
CA LYS A 309 -0.44 11.87 -29.38
C LYS A 309 -1.77 11.33 -28.88
N VAL A 310 -2.15 10.15 -29.35
CA VAL A 310 -3.30 9.37 -28.89
C VAL A 310 -2.85 7.93 -28.73
N ASP A 311 -3.40 7.22 -27.75
CA ASP A 311 -3.09 5.82 -27.50
C ASP A 311 -3.95 4.90 -28.39
N MET A 312 -3.64 4.91 -29.69
CA MET A 312 -4.30 4.07 -30.71
C MET A 312 -3.28 3.34 -31.57
N GLY A 313 -3.70 2.25 -32.21
CA GLY A 313 -2.94 1.54 -33.23
C GLY A 313 -2.65 2.40 -34.47
N PHE A 314 -1.63 2.02 -35.24
CA PHE A 314 -1.32 2.73 -36.50
C PHE A 314 -2.46 2.67 -37.51
N TRP A 315 -3.08 1.50 -37.65
CA TRP A 315 -4.17 1.28 -38.59
C TRP A 315 -5.45 2.01 -38.18
N GLU A 316 -5.80 1.99 -36.90
CA GLU A 316 -6.92 2.75 -36.33
C GLU A 316 -6.78 4.25 -36.66
N ARG A 317 -5.63 4.86 -36.35
CA ARG A 317 -5.37 6.27 -36.71
C ARG A 317 -5.49 6.57 -38.21
N THR A 318 -5.28 5.56 -39.05
CA THR A 318 -5.30 5.71 -40.52
C THR A 318 -6.70 5.55 -41.09
N PHE A 319 -7.58 4.79 -40.45
CA PHE A 319 -8.92 4.51 -40.99
C PHE A 319 -10.05 5.18 -40.21
N ASP A 320 -9.81 5.53 -38.96
CA ASP A 320 -10.78 6.25 -38.13
C ASP A 320 -10.98 7.68 -38.66
N LYS A 321 -12.21 7.95 -39.12
CA LYS A 321 -12.60 9.25 -39.69
C LYS A 321 -12.82 10.28 -38.60
N ASP A 322 -13.33 9.86 -37.45
CA ASP A 322 -13.68 10.74 -36.34
C ASP A 322 -12.41 11.23 -35.65
N TYR A 323 -11.45 10.34 -35.39
CA TYR A 323 -10.10 10.70 -34.97
C TYR A 323 -9.48 11.78 -35.86
N LYS A 324 -9.53 11.59 -37.19
CA LYS A 324 -8.95 12.57 -38.13
C LYS A 324 -9.65 13.92 -38.09
N LYS A 325 -10.98 13.92 -37.93
CA LYS A 325 -11.79 15.14 -37.78
C LYS A 325 -11.41 15.86 -36.49
N CYS A 326 -11.45 15.17 -35.35
CA CYS A 326 -11.08 15.68 -34.03
C CYS A 326 -9.66 16.26 -34.03
N ARG A 327 -8.68 15.50 -34.53
CA ARG A 327 -7.29 15.93 -34.64
C ARG A 327 -7.13 17.22 -35.45
N ARG A 328 -7.88 17.40 -36.54
CA ARG A 328 -7.83 18.62 -37.36
C ARG A 328 -8.40 19.83 -36.60
N ILE A 329 -9.54 19.65 -35.92
CA ILE A 329 -10.17 20.70 -35.09
C ILE A 329 -9.21 21.13 -33.99
N LEU A 330 -8.67 20.18 -33.21
CA LEU A 330 -7.72 20.45 -32.14
C LEU A 330 -6.45 21.15 -32.67
N LYS A 331 -5.89 20.69 -33.79
CA LYS A 331 -4.75 21.36 -34.42
C LYS A 331 -5.05 22.80 -34.83
N LYS A 332 -6.29 23.11 -35.22
CA LYS A 332 -6.70 24.49 -35.54
C LYS A 332 -6.76 25.32 -34.26
N ALA A 333 -7.42 24.82 -33.21
CA ALA A 333 -7.51 25.52 -31.93
C ALA A 333 -6.12 25.80 -31.33
N PHE A 334 -5.22 24.81 -31.30
CA PHE A 334 -3.86 24.98 -30.78
C PHE A 334 -2.91 25.82 -31.65
N ARG A 335 -3.35 26.30 -32.83
CA ARG A 335 -2.63 27.38 -33.54
C ARG A 335 -2.94 28.75 -32.95
N GLU A 336 -4.10 28.90 -32.32
CA GLU A 336 -4.57 30.14 -31.70
C GLU A 336 -4.18 30.20 -30.22
N ILE A 337 -4.23 29.05 -29.53
CA ILE A 337 -3.89 28.95 -28.10
C ILE A 337 -2.38 29.07 -27.90
N ARG A 338 -1.97 29.99 -27.02
CA ARG A 338 -0.58 30.14 -26.58
C ARG A 338 -0.53 30.23 -25.06
N VAL A 339 0.41 29.49 -24.46
CA VAL A 339 0.59 29.42 -23.01
C VAL A 339 1.89 30.14 -22.59
N ASP A 340 2.33 31.14 -23.36
CA ASP A 340 3.55 31.89 -23.07
C ASP A 340 3.36 32.93 -21.96
N PHE A 341 2.12 33.28 -21.61
CA PHE A 341 1.83 34.21 -20.50
C PHE A 341 2.28 33.71 -19.12
N VAL A 342 2.51 32.39 -18.95
CA VAL A 342 3.08 31.81 -17.70
C VAL A 342 4.60 31.65 -17.76
N ASP A 343 5.24 32.09 -18.85
CA ASP A 343 6.67 31.97 -19.13
C ASP A 343 7.24 30.55 -18.83
N PRO A 344 6.82 29.50 -19.57
CA PRO A 344 7.15 28.12 -19.23
C PRO A 344 8.66 27.83 -19.23
N LYS A 345 9.25 27.68 -18.05
CA LYS A 345 10.70 27.37 -17.94
C LYS A 345 11.08 25.98 -18.46
N TYR A 346 10.11 25.06 -18.50
CA TYR A 346 10.30 23.65 -18.85
C TYR A 346 9.24 23.16 -19.83
N VAL A 347 9.56 22.07 -20.53
CA VAL A 347 8.58 21.29 -21.30
C VAL A 347 7.56 20.69 -20.33
N PHE A 348 6.27 20.75 -20.67
CA PHE A 348 5.21 20.19 -19.86
C PHE A 348 4.19 19.40 -20.70
N TYR A 349 3.40 18.59 -20.01
CA TYR A 349 2.48 17.63 -20.61
C TYR A 349 1.08 17.83 -20.06
N ARG A 350 0.08 17.57 -20.90
CA ARG A 350 -1.34 17.56 -20.52
C ARG A 350 -2.04 16.42 -21.22
N ASN A 351 -3.04 15.85 -20.57
CA ASN A 351 -4.03 15.00 -21.23
C ASN A 351 -5.25 15.87 -21.52
N LEU A 352 -5.83 15.67 -22.70
CA LEU A 352 -7.06 16.29 -23.14
C LEU A 352 -8.07 15.19 -23.40
N SER A 353 -9.24 15.31 -22.80
CA SER A 353 -10.35 14.37 -22.93
C SER A 353 -11.63 15.14 -23.28
N PHE A 354 -12.51 14.52 -24.06
CA PHE A 354 -13.85 15.05 -24.30
C PHE A 354 -14.79 14.35 -23.32
N GLY A 355 -15.42 15.08 -22.41
CA GLY A 355 -16.50 14.50 -21.61
C GLY A 355 -17.86 14.87 -22.20
N GLY A 356 -18.92 14.33 -21.61
CA GLY A 356 -20.28 14.44 -22.16
C GLY A 356 -20.87 15.85 -22.25
N LYS A 357 -20.15 16.90 -21.83
CA LYS A 357 -20.58 18.30 -21.95
C LYS A 357 -19.47 19.26 -22.40
N GLU A 358 -18.20 19.01 -22.06
CA GLU A 358 -17.09 19.94 -22.29
C GLU A 358 -15.75 19.22 -22.53
N ILE A 359 -14.73 19.95 -22.99
CA ILE A 359 -13.34 19.49 -23.07
C ILE A 359 -12.67 19.68 -21.72
N TYR A 360 -11.98 18.64 -21.26
CA TYR A 360 -11.25 18.62 -19.99
C TYR A 360 -9.74 18.50 -20.23
N ILE A 361 -8.98 19.16 -19.38
CA ILE A 361 -7.52 19.10 -19.35
C ILE A 361 -7.08 18.54 -18.01
N THR A 362 -6.17 17.58 -18.03
CA THR A 362 -5.59 17.03 -16.81
C THR A 362 -4.08 16.97 -16.89
N ASP A 363 -3.43 17.14 -15.74
CA ASP A 363 -1.99 16.98 -15.62
C ASP A 363 -1.63 15.53 -15.27
N PRO A 364 -0.96 14.78 -16.17
CA PRO A 364 -0.53 13.41 -15.88
C PRO A 364 0.73 13.34 -14.99
N THR A 365 1.32 14.47 -14.62
CA THR A 365 2.61 14.52 -13.92
C THR A 365 2.48 14.21 -12.44
N LEU A 366 3.22 13.22 -11.95
CA LEU A 366 3.39 12.98 -10.52
C LEU A 366 4.49 13.91 -9.97
N TYR A 367 4.06 14.92 -9.20
CA TYR A 367 4.94 15.92 -8.59
C TYR A 367 5.78 15.39 -7.42
#